data_AF-A0A9D2IQN5-F1
#
_entry.id   AF-A0A9D2IQN5-F1
#
_cell.length_a   1.000
_cell.length_b   1.000
_cell.length_c   1.000
_cell.angle_alpha   90.00
_cell.angle_beta   90.00
_cell.angle_gamma   90.00
#
_symmetry.space_group_name_H-M   'P 1'
#
loop_
_entity.id
_entity.type
_entity.pdbx_description
1 polymer ?
#
loop_
_entity_poly.entity_id
_entity_poly.type
_entity_poly.pdbx_seq_one_letter_code
_entity_poly.pdbx_strand_id
1 'polypeptide(L)'
;MKGFLMGFVYAGRGLWFCLRHERNFRIHLSAAAAVLGIAPFFHLSRGEWAALLLTLALVIGAEALNTAVEQAVDLASPGRHPKARAAKDAAAGAVLVCAAAAVGVGIALFSRPAGWAALAAFLLDRPWRLAVLLLLAALALWFILGGGAKDEK
;
A
#
# COMPACT_ATOMS: atom_id res chain seq x y z
N MET A 1 -18.51 0.33 -25.91
CA MET A 1 -17.20 -0.23 -25.50
C MET A 1 -16.10 0.83 -25.30
N LYS A 2 -15.94 1.83 -26.20
CA LYS A 2 -14.90 2.88 -26.04
C LYS A 2 -14.96 3.63 -24.69
N GLY A 3 -16.15 3.97 -24.19
CA GLY A 3 -16.30 4.66 -22.89
C GLY A 3 -15.90 3.81 -21.67
N PHE A 4 -16.19 2.50 -21.68
CA PHE A 4 -15.82 1.59 -20.59
C PHE A 4 -14.31 1.44 -20.47
N LEU A 5 -13.61 1.23 -21.58
CA LEU A 5 -12.14 1.13 -21.61
C LEU A 5 -11.46 2.44 -21.18
N MET A 6 -12.03 3.60 -21.56
CA MET A 6 -11.51 4.90 -21.10
C MET A 6 -11.62 5.08 -19.58
N GLY A 7 -12.62 4.48 -18.93
CA GLY A 7 -12.74 4.45 -17.47
C GLY A 7 -11.52 3.81 -16.79
N PHE A 8 -11.02 2.69 -17.32
CA PHE A 8 -9.80 2.05 -16.80
C PHE A 8 -8.55 2.90 -17.02
N VAL A 9 -8.48 3.62 -18.15
CA VAL A 9 -7.39 4.56 -18.41
C VAL A 9 -7.38 5.69 -17.38
N TYR A 10 -8.55 6.25 -17.05
CA TYR A 10 -8.65 7.30 -16.04
C TYR A 10 -8.30 6.79 -14.63
N ALA A 11 -8.80 5.62 -14.24
CA ALA A 11 -8.44 5.00 -12.97
C ALA A 11 -6.93 4.71 -12.88
N GLY A 12 -6.33 4.20 -13.96
CA GLY A 12 -4.90 3.96 -14.05
C GLY A 12 -4.06 5.23 -13.92
N ARG A 13 -4.50 6.34 -14.54
CA ARG A 13 -3.87 7.66 -14.36
C ARG A 13 -3.94 8.14 -12.91
N GLY A 14 -5.06 7.94 -12.22
CA GLY A 14 -5.22 8.29 -10.81
C GLY A 14 -4.25 7.50 -9.90
N LEU A 15 -4.12 6.19 -10.11
CA LEU A 15 -3.16 5.38 -9.37
C LEU A 15 -1.71 5.78 -9.68
N TRP A 16 -1.41 6.09 -10.93
CA TRP A 16 -0.10 6.58 -11.33
C TRP A 16 0.24 7.92 -10.67
N PHE A 17 -0.74 8.83 -10.58
CA PHE A 17 -0.58 10.10 -9.86
C PHE A 17 -0.22 9.86 -8.39
N CYS A 18 -0.97 9.01 -7.67
CA CYS A 18 -0.69 8.68 -6.28
C CYS A 18 0.70 8.06 -6.12
N LEU A 19 1.09 7.15 -7.01
CA LEU A 19 2.40 6.49 -7.01
C LEU A 19 3.57 7.48 -7.08
N ARG A 20 3.44 8.50 -7.92
CA ARG A 20 4.47 9.52 -8.17
C ARG A 20 4.53 10.59 -7.07
N HIS A 21 3.40 11.00 -6.52
CA HIS A 21 3.38 12.15 -5.61
C HIS A 21 3.35 11.74 -4.14
N GLU A 22 2.76 10.59 -3.79
CA GLU A 22 2.60 10.18 -2.40
C GLU A 22 3.59 9.11 -1.97
N ARG A 23 4.44 9.49 -1.01
CA ARG A 23 5.36 8.55 -0.35
C ARG A 23 4.61 7.45 0.40
N ASN A 24 3.53 7.80 1.10
CA ASN A 24 2.73 6.84 1.88
C ASN A 24 2.07 5.80 0.96
N PHE A 25 1.57 6.21 -0.21
CA PHE A 25 1.09 5.28 -1.23
C PHE A 25 2.15 4.27 -1.66
N ARG A 26 3.40 4.72 -1.89
CA ARG A 26 4.52 3.82 -2.19
C ARG A 26 4.83 2.86 -1.04
N ILE A 27 4.79 3.33 0.21
CA ILE A 27 4.98 2.49 1.40
C ILE A 27 3.92 1.39 1.45
N HIS A 28 2.64 1.74 1.31
CA HIS A 28 1.55 0.77 1.34
C HIS A 28 1.65 -0.25 0.21
N LEU A 29 2.04 0.18 -1.00
CA LEU A 29 2.23 -0.73 -2.13
C LEU A 29 3.42 -1.68 -1.91
N SER A 30 4.56 -1.17 -1.40
CA SER A 30 5.72 -2.01 -1.08
C SER A 30 5.40 -3.01 0.04
N ALA A 31 4.66 -2.59 1.07
CA ALA A 31 4.21 -3.48 2.13
C ALA A 31 3.26 -4.56 1.59
N ALA A 32 2.30 -4.19 0.74
CA ALA A 32 1.39 -5.14 0.10
C ALA A 32 2.16 -6.18 -0.74
N ALA A 33 3.14 -5.75 -1.53
CA ALA A 33 3.98 -6.64 -2.33
C ALA A 33 4.79 -7.62 -1.45
N ALA A 34 5.38 -7.13 -0.36
CA ALA A 34 6.12 -7.97 0.59
C ALA A 34 5.20 -9.02 1.25
N VAL A 35 4.02 -8.59 1.71
CA VAL A 35 3.03 -9.45 2.36
C VAL A 35 2.51 -10.53 1.40
N LEU A 36 2.20 -10.17 0.15
CA LEU A 36 1.80 -11.14 -0.88
C LEU A 36 2.93 -12.11 -1.24
N GLY A 37 4.20 -11.66 -1.17
CA GLY A 37 5.36 -12.51 -1.39
C GLY A 37 5.55 -13.58 -0.30
N ILE A 38 5.24 -13.26 0.96
CA ILE A 38 5.37 -14.21 2.07
C ILE A 38 4.11 -15.05 2.33
N ALA A 39 2.92 -14.58 1.91
CA ALA A 39 1.65 -15.26 2.16
C ALA A 39 1.59 -16.74 1.74
N PRO A 40 2.21 -17.17 0.61
CA PRO A 40 2.20 -18.59 0.21
C PRO A 40 2.81 -19.55 1.24
N PHE A 41 3.73 -19.09 2.10
CA PHE A 41 4.34 -19.93 3.14
C PHE A 41 3.40 -20.25 4.32
N PHE A 42 2.27 -19.56 4.43
CA PHE A 42 1.37 -19.65 5.60
C PHE A 42 0.14 -20.54 5.37
N HIS A 43 0.07 -21.21 4.21
CA HIS A 43 -1.02 -22.10 3.83
C HIS A 43 -2.41 -21.51 4.08
N LEU A 44 -2.59 -20.24 3.70
CA LEU A 44 -3.82 -19.50 3.95
C LEU A 44 -5.02 -20.17 3.24
N SER A 45 -6.16 -20.25 3.92
CA SER A 45 -7.41 -20.72 3.33
C SER A 45 -7.95 -19.72 2.30
N ARG A 46 -8.93 -20.14 1.49
CA ARG A 46 -9.56 -19.22 0.50
C ARG A 46 -10.18 -17.98 1.16
N GLY A 47 -10.79 -18.15 2.33
CA GLY A 47 -11.36 -17.04 3.10
C GLY A 47 -10.29 -16.08 3.64
N GLU A 48 -9.15 -16.62 4.06
CA GLU A 48 -8.00 -15.84 4.54
C GLU A 48 -7.33 -15.06 3.41
N TRP A 49 -7.20 -15.65 2.24
CA TRP A 49 -6.76 -14.94 1.03
C TRP A 49 -7.72 -13.81 0.66
N ALA A 50 -9.04 -14.06 0.70
CA ALA A 50 -10.02 -13.02 0.44
C ALA A 50 -9.91 -11.87 1.45
N ALA A 51 -9.79 -12.18 2.74
CA ALA A 51 -9.58 -11.19 3.79
C ALA A 51 -8.29 -10.39 3.55
N LEU A 52 -7.17 -11.06 3.25
CA LEU A 52 -5.90 -10.42 2.96
C LEU A 52 -6.00 -9.45 1.78
N LEU A 53 -6.56 -9.89 0.65
CA LEU A 53 -6.71 -9.07 -0.55
C LEU A 53 -7.62 -7.86 -0.30
N LEU A 54 -8.74 -8.05 0.42
CA LEU A 54 -9.63 -6.95 0.79
C LEU A 54 -8.94 -5.94 1.70
N THR A 55 -8.20 -6.41 2.69
CA THR A 55 -7.44 -5.55 3.60
C THR A 55 -6.40 -4.72 2.85
N LEU A 56 -5.63 -5.32 1.95
CA LEU A 56 -4.66 -4.59 1.13
C LEU A 56 -5.35 -3.56 0.21
N ALA A 57 -6.47 -3.94 -0.41
CA ALA A 57 -7.24 -3.05 -1.26
C ALA A 57 -7.83 -1.86 -0.47
N LEU A 58 -8.32 -2.09 0.75
CA LEU A 58 -8.85 -1.03 1.61
C LEU A 58 -7.78 -0.01 2.00
N VAL A 59 -6.59 -0.46 2.39
CA VAL A 59 -5.50 0.46 2.76
C VAL A 59 -5.04 1.29 1.56
N ILE A 60 -4.80 0.66 0.41
CA ILE A 60 -4.37 1.35 -0.81
C ILE A 60 -5.47 2.30 -1.32
N GLY A 61 -6.73 1.86 -1.25
CA GLY A 61 -7.89 2.67 -1.63
C GLY A 61 -8.09 3.88 -0.72
N ALA A 62 -7.96 3.70 0.60
CA ALA A 62 -8.04 4.78 1.57
C ALA A 62 -6.94 5.82 1.34
N GLU A 63 -5.72 5.39 1.04
CA GLU A 63 -4.61 6.30 0.72
C GLU A 63 -4.88 7.09 -0.56
N ALA A 64 -5.39 6.46 -1.62
CA ALA A 64 -5.76 7.16 -2.85
C ALA A 64 -6.91 8.17 -2.63
N LEU A 65 -7.89 7.82 -1.78
CA LEU A 65 -8.95 8.75 -1.37
C LEU A 65 -8.40 9.91 -0.54
N ASN A 66 -7.44 9.66 0.36
CA ASN A 66 -6.76 10.72 1.10
C ASN A 66 -6.09 11.71 0.15
N THR A 67 -5.33 11.22 -0.85
CA THR A 67 -4.73 12.07 -1.88
C THR A 67 -5.78 12.87 -2.65
N ALA A 68 -6.90 12.24 -3.04
CA ALA A 68 -7.97 12.93 -3.75
C ALA A 68 -8.60 14.05 -2.91
N VAL A 69 -8.82 13.81 -1.62
CA VAL A 69 -9.33 14.84 -0.68
C VAL A 69 -8.31 15.95 -0.50
N GLU A 70 -7.03 15.64 -0.32
CA GLU A 70 -5.96 16.63 -0.23
C GLU A 70 -5.98 17.57 -1.44
N GLN A 71 -5.96 17.01 -2.65
CA GLN A 71 -5.96 17.78 -3.90
C GLN A 71 -7.24 18.63 -4.07
N ALA A 72 -8.41 18.07 -3.74
CA ALA A 72 -9.66 18.82 -3.82
C ALA A 72 -9.71 19.98 -2.81
N VAL A 73 -9.19 19.77 -1.59
CA VAL A 73 -9.14 20.79 -0.54
C VAL A 73 -8.12 21.87 -0.88
N ASP A 74 -6.95 21.51 -1.40
CA ASP A 74 -5.90 22.45 -1.80
C ASP A 74 -6.37 23.36 -2.95
N LEU A 75 -7.12 22.80 -3.91
CA LEU A 75 -7.76 23.57 -4.97
C LEU A 75 -8.82 24.54 -4.42
N ALA A 76 -9.65 24.10 -3.48
CA ALA A 76 -10.77 24.88 -2.95
C ALA A 76 -10.36 25.93 -1.90
N SER A 77 -9.25 25.70 -1.19
CA SER A 77 -8.79 26.58 -0.11
C SER A 77 -7.25 26.67 -0.08
N PRO A 78 -6.63 27.52 -0.93
CA PRO A 78 -5.18 27.66 -1.00
C PRO A 78 -4.54 28.24 0.28
N GLY A 79 -5.35 28.87 1.15
CA GLY A 79 -4.92 29.42 2.43
C GLY A 79 -5.23 28.48 3.61
N ARG A 80 -4.65 28.74 4.78
CA ARG A 80 -4.95 27.96 5.99
C ARG A 80 -6.36 28.24 6.46
N HIS A 81 -7.26 27.28 6.30
CA HIS A 81 -8.63 27.34 6.80
C HIS A 81 -8.92 26.21 7.80
N PRO A 82 -9.54 26.47 8.97
CA PRO A 82 -9.80 25.44 9.98
C PRO A 82 -10.59 24.23 9.46
N LYS A 83 -11.59 24.45 8.60
CA LYS A 83 -12.35 23.34 7.98
C LYS A 83 -11.53 22.54 6.95
N ALA A 84 -10.63 23.20 6.22
CA ALA A 84 -9.75 22.53 5.26
C ALA A 84 -8.79 21.59 6.00
N ARG A 85 -8.22 22.07 7.12
CA ARG A 85 -7.42 21.26 8.03
C ARG A 85 -8.21 20.06 8.55
N ALA A 86 -9.42 20.29 9.08
CA ALA A 86 -10.26 19.21 9.61
C ALA A 86 -10.59 18.14 8.56
N ALA A 87 -10.84 18.54 7.31
CA ALA A 87 -11.09 17.59 6.21
C ALA A 87 -9.87 16.72 5.89
N LYS A 88 -8.68 17.32 5.81
CA LYS A 88 -7.42 16.59 5.60
C LYS A 88 -7.09 15.67 6.77
N ASP A 89 -7.22 16.17 8.00
CA ASP A 89 -6.98 15.39 9.22
C ASP A 89 -7.93 14.18 9.30
N ALA A 90 -9.20 14.34 8.89
CA ALA A 90 -10.17 13.25 8.84
C ALA A 90 -9.82 12.20 7.76
N ALA A 91 -9.38 12.64 6.58
CA ALA A 91 -8.95 11.74 5.51
C ALA A 91 -7.71 10.92 5.91
N ALA A 92 -6.71 11.56 6.52
CA ALA A 92 -5.55 10.88 7.09
C ALA A 92 -5.95 9.92 8.23
N GLY A 93 -6.93 10.31 9.06
CA GLY A 93 -7.51 9.44 10.08
C GLY A 93 -8.14 8.17 9.51
N ALA A 94 -8.81 8.25 8.36
CA ALA A 94 -9.37 7.07 7.69
C ALA A 94 -8.28 6.09 7.23
N VAL A 95 -7.16 6.60 6.70
CA VAL A 95 -5.99 5.77 6.34
C VAL A 95 -5.44 5.07 7.59
N LEU A 96 -5.30 5.79 8.71
CA LEU A 96 -4.80 5.24 9.97
C LEU A 96 -5.68 4.09 10.49
N VAL A 97 -7.00 4.24 10.42
CA VAL A 97 -7.95 3.17 10.80
C VAL A 97 -7.76 1.93 9.91
N CYS A 98 -7.64 2.13 8.59
CA CYS A 98 -7.40 1.01 7.66
C CYS A 98 -6.05 0.33 7.94
N ALA A 99 -5.00 1.10 8.22
CA ALA A 99 -3.68 0.57 8.54
C ALA A 99 -3.68 -0.23 9.86
N ALA A 100 -4.38 0.26 10.89
CA ALA A 100 -4.52 -0.46 12.15
C ALA A 100 -5.28 -1.79 11.97
N ALA A 101 -6.37 -1.78 11.21
CA ALA A 101 -7.10 -3.00 10.86
C ALA A 101 -6.21 -3.97 10.07
N ALA A 102 -5.38 -3.47 9.16
CA ALA A 102 -4.45 -4.29 8.39
C ALA A 102 -3.37 -4.94 9.25
N VAL A 103 -2.87 -4.26 10.27
CA VAL A 103 -1.98 -4.87 11.28
C VAL A 103 -2.69 -5.99 12.03
N GLY A 104 -3.93 -5.78 12.46
CA GLY A 104 -4.73 -6.81 13.15
C GLY A 104 -4.96 -8.05 12.29
N VAL A 105 -5.33 -7.86 11.02
CA VAL A 105 -5.47 -8.95 10.04
C VAL A 105 -4.12 -9.65 9.80
N GLY A 106 -3.04 -8.88 9.67
CA GLY A 106 -1.69 -9.43 9.54
C GLY A 106 -1.33 -10.33 10.72
N ILE A 107 -1.57 -9.90 11.95
CA ILE A 107 -1.33 -10.73 13.14
C ILE A 107 -2.19 -12.00 13.09
N ALA A 108 -3.47 -11.88 12.75
CA ALA A 108 -4.37 -13.03 12.69
C ALA A 108 -3.94 -14.08 11.63
N LEU A 109 -3.47 -13.63 10.47
CA LEU A 109 -3.09 -14.52 9.36
C LEU A 109 -1.67 -15.09 9.52
N PHE A 110 -0.74 -14.29 10.04
CA PHE A 110 0.69 -14.62 10.09
C PHE A 110 1.18 -15.12 11.46
N SER A 111 0.30 -15.29 12.45
CA SER A 111 0.61 -15.90 13.77
C SER A 111 0.75 -17.44 13.70
N ARG A 112 1.42 -17.95 12.67
CA ARG A 112 1.61 -19.39 12.42
C ARG A 112 3.10 -19.72 12.39
N PRO A 113 3.68 -20.29 13.46
CA PRO A 113 5.11 -20.59 13.53
C PRO A 113 5.61 -21.47 12.36
N ALA A 114 4.77 -22.40 11.88
CA ALA A 114 5.09 -23.25 10.75
C ALA A 114 5.39 -22.46 9.45
N GLY A 115 4.66 -21.37 9.21
CA GLY A 115 4.89 -20.53 8.03
C GLY A 115 6.21 -19.77 8.10
N TRP A 116 6.56 -19.25 9.29
CA TRP A 116 7.87 -18.62 9.51
C TRP A 116 9.02 -19.62 9.39
N ALA A 117 8.84 -20.85 9.90
CA ALA A 117 9.84 -21.90 9.74
C ALA A 117 10.03 -22.29 8.26
N ALA A 118 8.93 -22.42 7.49
CA ALA A 118 8.99 -22.71 6.06
C ALA A 118 9.67 -21.57 5.27
N LEU A 119 9.36 -20.31 5.57
CA LEU A 119 10.01 -19.15 4.98
C LEU A 119 11.52 -19.12 5.30
N ALA A 120 11.90 -19.36 6.56
CA ALA A 120 13.30 -19.41 6.98
C ALA A 120 14.06 -20.54 6.27
N ALA A 121 13.50 -21.74 6.23
CA ALA A 121 14.08 -22.87 5.51
C ALA A 121 14.27 -22.56 4.02
N PHE A 122 13.26 -21.94 3.38
CA PHE A 122 13.36 -21.51 1.99
C PHE A 122 14.47 -20.48 1.77
N LEU A 123 14.59 -19.47 2.63
CA LEU A 123 15.63 -18.44 2.49
C LEU A 123 17.04 -18.98 2.73
N LEU A 124 17.20 -19.91 3.69
CA LEU A 124 18.50 -20.45 4.09
C LEU A 124 18.97 -21.62 3.21
N ASP A 125 18.07 -22.30 2.48
CA ASP A 125 18.39 -23.38 1.55
C ASP A 125 19.38 -22.95 0.46
N ARG A 126 19.32 -21.68 0.02
CA ARG A 126 20.27 -21.14 -0.95
C ARG A 126 20.71 -19.72 -0.57
N PRO A 127 22.02 -19.46 -0.40
CA PRO A 127 22.51 -18.16 0.07
C PRO A 127 22.17 -16.99 -0.88
N TRP A 128 22.03 -17.27 -2.19
CA TRP A 128 21.61 -16.24 -3.16
C TRP A 128 20.19 -15.71 -2.89
N ARG A 129 19.31 -16.47 -2.23
CA ARG A 129 17.95 -16.01 -1.89
C ARG A 129 17.99 -14.88 -0.86
N LEU A 130 18.95 -14.91 0.07
CA LEU A 130 19.20 -13.80 0.98
C LEU A 130 19.70 -12.55 0.22
N ALA A 131 20.60 -12.73 -0.75
CA ALA A 131 21.03 -11.64 -1.61
C ALA A 131 19.86 -11.03 -2.41
N VAL A 132 18.94 -11.87 -2.93
CA VAL A 132 17.72 -11.42 -3.60
C VAL A 132 16.79 -10.69 -2.63
N LEU A 133 16.59 -11.19 -1.41
CA LEU A 133 15.78 -10.51 -0.41
C LEU A 133 16.33 -9.13 -0.06
N LEU A 134 17.65 -9.03 0.14
CA LEU A 134 18.32 -7.75 0.40
C LEU A 134 18.20 -6.79 -0.80
N LEU A 135 18.34 -7.32 -2.02
CA LEU A 135 18.14 -6.53 -3.24
C LEU A 135 16.69 -6.03 -3.34
N LEU A 136 15.69 -6.87 -3.09
CA LEU A 136 14.28 -6.48 -3.10
C LEU A 136 13.98 -5.43 -2.02
N ALA A 137 14.56 -5.57 -0.83
CA ALA A 137 14.44 -4.58 0.24
C ALA A 137 15.09 -3.25 -0.16
N ALA A 138 16.27 -3.28 -0.78
CA ALA A 138 16.96 -2.09 -1.29
C ALA A 138 16.16 -1.42 -2.43
N LEU A 139 15.59 -2.20 -3.35
CA LEU A 139 14.73 -1.70 -4.42
C LEU A 139 13.44 -1.10 -3.88
N ALA A 140 12.81 -1.73 -2.88
CA ALA A 140 11.63 -1.19 -2.21
C ALA A 140 11.95 0.13 -1.51
N LEU A 141 13.08 0.21 -0.80
CA LEU A 141 13.53 1.44 -0.15
C LEU A 141 13.83 2.54 -1.17
N TRP A 142 14.56 2.21 -2.24
CA TRP A 142 14.82 3.13 -3.34
C TRP A 142 13.53 3.62 -3.99
N PHE A 143 12.56 2.73 -4.21
CA PHE A 143 11.26 3.08 -4.77
C PHE A 143 10.48 4.03 -3.85
N ILE A 144 10.42 3.72 -2.54
CA ILE A 144 9.74 4.56 -1.54
C ILE A 144 10.35 5.96 -1.48
N LEU A 145 11.69 6.04 -1.45
CA LEU A 145 12.43 7.29 -1.27
C LEU A 145 12.58 8.10 -2.56
N GLY A 146 12.80 7.44 -3.70
CA GLY A 146 13.12 8.07 -4.99
C GLY A 146 11.90 8.45 -5.82
N GLY A 147 10.71 7.95 -5.48
CA GLY A 147 9.51 8.14 -6.31
C GLY A 147 8.88 9.54 -6.29
N GLY A 148 9.31 10.46 -5.42
CA GLY A 148 8.70 11.79 -5.31
C GLY A 148 9.10 12.71 -6.45
N ALA A 149 8.21 12.93 -7.42
CA ALA A 149 8.34 14.07 -8.33
C ALA A 149 8.29 15.35 -7.48
N LYS A 150 9.31 16.22 -7.63
CA LYS A 150 9.38 17.53 -6.96
C LYS A 150 8.55 18.60 -7.67
N ASP A 151 7.95 18.26 -8.79
CA ASP A 151 7.29 19.21 -9.67
C ASP A 151 5.79 19.23 -9.34
N GLU A 152 5.39 20.28 -8.61
CA GLU A 152 4.02 20.81 -8.46
C GLU A 152 2.95 19.85 -7.86
N LYS A 153 2.84 19.85 -6.52
CA LYS A 153 1.60 19.53 -5.81
C LYS A 153 0.69 20.75 -5.72
#